data_AF-A0A7X7LMU2-F1
#
_entry.id   AF-A0A7X7LMU2-F1
#
_cell.length_a   1.000
_cell.length_b   1.000
_cell.length_c   1.000
_cell.angle_alpha   90.00
_cell.angle_beta   90.00
_cell.angle_gamma   90.00
#
_symmetry.space_group_name_H-M   'P 1'
#
loop_
_entity.id
_entity.type
_entity.pdbx_description
1 polymer ?
#
loop_
_entity_poly.entity_id
_entity_poly.type
_entity_poly.pdbx_seq_one_letter_code
_entity_poly.pdbx_strand_id
1 'polypeptide(L)'
;MVTKTKAKGGGLANFAAARALQLMAFSFTRIPKYNKYLKTDQGWLNFSVGLRTENDSVAQTIIFKDGKARAIKGIPDDVSVELTLVDEQALKQMAILPPNEILLLLLKNKMVTRGNMTYLQIFNFFISVLLLNKQIGQINKQKTALEKQKRLEAPQGDIPVKKRQLLKAESVDPGVKHLTEDPYLSAYDLEDFPRLKGFVDIHFSQKPAICIERAAIMTDWFKENGFETDPDGKPWEPVLRQGYALKNLLEKRKAIIRKDDLIAGTTTTKEIGVPLYPDAQGTLLWGELLTLPYRNLNPYDITAEEIDQLHHNIFPFWI
;
A
#
# COMPACT_ATOMS: atom_id res chain seq x y z
N MET A 1 -37.92 12.49 -10.47
CA MET A 1 -37.86 13.96 -10.44
C MET A 1 -37.16 14.36 -9.15
N VAL A 2 -35.82 14.36 -9.17
CA VAL A 2 -35.02 14.67 -7.97
C VAL A 2 -34.89 16.18 -7.89
N THR A 3 -35.46 16.75 -6.85
CA THR A 3 -35.38 18.18 -6.53
C THR A 3 -33.91 18.57 -6.37
N LYS A 4 -33.41 19.38 -7.31
CA LYS A 4 -32.14 20.11 -7.18
C LYS A 4 -32.30 21.13 -6.04
N THR A 5 -31.93 20.75 -4.83
CA THR A 5 -31.80 21.68 -3.72
C THR A 5 -30.63 22.61 -4.03
N LYS A 6 -30.91 23.92 -4.10
CA LYS A 6 -29.90 24.98 -4.31
C LYS A 6 -28.71 24.79 -3.36
N ALA A 7 -27.52 24.66 -3.93
CA ALA A 7 -26.26 24.63 -3.19
C ALA A 7 -26.13 25.87 -2.28
N LYS A 8 -26.08 25.67 -0.96
CA LYS A 8 -25.50 26.63 -0.02
C LYS A 8 -23.97 26.53 -0.10
N GLY A 9 -23.42 26.75 -1.30
CA GLY A 9 -21.98 26.76 -1.53
C GLY A 9 -21.37 28.05 -0.99
N GLY A 10 -21.09 28.09 0.32
CA GLY A 10 -20.55 29.28 1.00
C GLY A 10 -20.06 29.05 2.43
N GLY A 11 -19.71 27.82 2.81
CA GLY A 11 -19.23 27.48 4.16
C GLY A 11 -17.71 27.62 4.35
N LEU A 12 -17.28 27.80 5.60
CA LEU A 12 -15.87 27.85 6.03
C LEU A 12 -15.07 26.62 5.54
N ALA A 13 -15.68 25.43 5.53
CA ALA A 13 -15.05 24.19 5.09
C ALA A 13 -14.70 24.22 3.59
N ASN A 14 -15.59 24.74 2.74
CA ASN A 14 -15.35 24.84 1.30
C ASN A 14 -14.23 25.82 0.99
N PHE A 15 -14.18 26.94 1.71
CA PHE A 15 -13.07 27.89 1.60
C PHE A 15 -11.74 27.25 2.05
N ALA A 16 -11.73 26.53 3.17
CA ALA A 16 -10.55 25.85 3.67
C ALA A 16 -10.05 24.77 2.68
N ALA A 17 -10.95 23.96 2.13
CA ALA A 17 -10.63 22.96 1.11
C ALA A 17 -10.04 23.61 -0.14
N ALA A 18 -10.66 24.70 -0.64
CA ALA A 18 -10.16 25.44 -1.79
C ALA A 18 -8.75 25.99 -1.53
N ARG A 19 -8.49 26.60 -0.36
CA ARG A 19 -7.16 27.11 0.01
C ARG A 19 -6.12 26.00 0.12
N ALA A 20 -6.47 24.85 0.70
CA ALA A 20 -5.56 23.71 0.81
C ALA A 20 -5.15 23.16 -0.57
N LEU A 21 -6.12 22.97 -1.48
CA LEU A 21 -5.82 22.52 -2.85
C LEU A 21 -5.05 23.57 -3.65
N GLN A 22 -5.34 24.86 -3.46
CA GLN A 22 -4.58 25.95 -4.10
C GLN A 22 -3.12 25.97 -3.62
N LEU A 23 -2.89 25.78 -2.32
CA LEU A 23 -1.54 25.69 -1.77
C LEU A 23 -0.79 24.47 -2.32
N MET A 24 -1.43 23.30 -2.36
CA MET A 24 -0.84 22.11 -2.98
C MET A 24 -0.51 22.36 -4.45
N ALA A 25 -1.46 22.93 -5.22
CA ALA A 25 -1.26 23.25 -6.61
C ALA A 25 -0.08 24.21 -6.84
N PHE A 26 0.05 25.23 -5.99
CA PHE A 26 1.20 26.12 -5.99
C PHE A 26 2.50 25.37 -5.69
N SER A 27 2.53 24.55 -4.64
CA SER A 27 3.71 23.76 -4.25
C SER A 27 4.21 22.87 -5.40
N PHE A 28 3.32 22.10 -6.01
CA PHE A 28 3.69 21.17 -7.10
C PHE A 28 3.96 21.87 -8.43
N THR A 29 3.49 23.10 -8.64
CA THR A 29 3.76 23.86 -9.88
C THR A 29 5.02 24.72 -9.80
N ARG A 30 5.29 25.33 -8.64
CA ARG A 30 6.30 26.40 -8.51
C ARG A 30 7.56 25.96 -7.77
N ILE A 31 7.51 24.90 -6.97
CA ILE A 31 8.64 24.47 -6.15
C ILE A 31 9.26 23.21 -6.79
N PRO A 32 10.50 23.28 -7.33
CA PRO A 32 11.14 22.16 -8.03
C PRO A 32 11.23 20.88 -7.18
N LYS A 33 11.45 21.03 -5.87
CA LYS A 33 11.49 19.91 -4.91
C LYS A 33 10.23 19.04 -4.94
N TYR A 34 9.07 19.63 -5.18
CA TYR A 34 7.79 18.92 -5.25
C TYR A 34 7.39 18.61 -6.69
N ASN A 35 7.66 19.51 -7.63
CA ASN A 35 7.35 19.32 -9.04
C ASN A 35 7.95 18.05 -9.64
N LYS A 36 9.14 17.63 -9.18
CA LYS A 36 9.77 16.38 -9.64
C LYS A 36 8.86 15.15 -9.50
N TYR A 37 8.00 15.10 -8.48
CA TYR A 37 7.04 14.00 -8.24
C TYR A 37 5.86 13.99 -9.23
N LEU A 38 5.73 15.00 -10.10
CA LEU A 38 4.75 14.96 -11.19
C LEU A 38 5.27 14.21 -12.42
N LYS A 39 6.58 13.99 -12.52
CA LYS A 39 7.22 13.37 -13.68
C LYS A 39 7.36 11.87 -13.46
N THR A 40 7.14 11.10 -14.51
CA THR A 40 7.37 9.65 -14.60
C THR A 40 8.27 9.35 -15.79
N ASP A 41 8.68 8.11 -15.94
CA ASP A 41 9.40 7.66 -17.14
C ASP A 41 8.51 7.69 -18.39
N GLN A 42 7.18 7.60 -18.23
CA GLN A 42 6.19 7.68 -19.31
C GLN A 42 5.63 9.11 -19.55
N GLY A 43 6.22 10.13 -18.91
CA GLY A 43 5.81 11.54 -19.07
C GLY A 43 5.21 12.14 -17.81
N TRP A 44 4.30 13.12 -17.97
CA TRP A 44 3.67 13.80 -16.83
C TRP A 44 2.45 13.04 -16.31
N LEU A 45 2.30 12.97 -14.98
CA LEU A 45 1.06 12.50 -14.36
C LEU A 45 -0.06 13.49 -14.66
N ASN A 46 -1.01 13.04 -15.49
CA ASN A 46 -2.17 13.82 -15.92
C ASN A 46 -3.44 13.20 -15.33
N PHE A 47 -3.99 13.85 -14.29
CA PHE A 47 -5.20 13.36 -13.61
C PHE A 47 -5.88 14.47 -12.81
N SER A 48 -7.09 14.20 -12.34
CA SER A 48 -7.84 15.12 -11.49
C SER A 48 -8.52 14.41 -10.33
N VAL A 49 -8.63 15.12 -9.21
CA VAL A 49 -9.25 14.63 -7.98
C VAL A 49 -10.32 15.59 -7.53
N GLY A 50 -11.57 15.14 -7.58
CA GLY A 50 -12.74 15.84 -7.08
C GLY A 50 -13.01 15.50 -5.61
N LEU A 51 -13.31 16.51 -4.81
CA LEU A 51 -13.69 16.40 -3.40
C LEU A 51 -15.05 17.08 -3.21
N ARG A 52 -16.06 16.28 -2.83
CA ARG A 52 -17.44 16.70 -2.66
C ARG A 52 -18.01 16.24 -1.31
N THR A 53 -18.90 17.01 -0.70
CA THR A 53 -19.80 16.51 0.37
C THR A 53 -21.18 16.15 -0.18
N GLU A 54 -21.90 15.18 0.39
CA GLU A 54 -23.22 14.76 -0.11
C GLU A 54 -24.24 15.90 -0.24
N ASN A 55 -24.15 16.90 0.64
CA ASN A 55 -24.99 18.09 0.63
C ASN A 55 -24.48 19.22 -0.28
N ASP A 56 -23.44 18.97 -1.08
CA ASP A 56 -22.75 19.93 -1.95
C ASP A 56 -22.23 21.19 -1.22
N SER A 57 -22.06 21.14 0.10
CA SER A 57 -21.48 22.27 0.86
C SER A 57 -20.02 22.50 0.50
N VAL A 58 -19.29 21.42 0.14
CA VAL A 58 -17.94 21.44 -0.43
C VAL A 58 -17.98 20.79 -1.80
N ALA A 59 -17.38 21.46 -2.78
CA ALA A 59 -17.16 20.92 -4.12
C ALA A 59 -15.93 21.59 -4.74
N GLN A 60 -14.80 20.90 -4.72
CA GLN A 60 -13.51 21.40 -5.24
C GLN A 60 -12.80 20.30 -6.02
N THR A 61 -12.04 20.67 -7.03
CA THR A 61 -11.23 19.73 -7.81
C THR A 61 -9.81 20.26 -7.93
N ILE A 62 -8.82 19.39 -7.77
CA ILE A 62 -7.44 19.65 -8.18
C ILE A 62 -7.12 18.88 -9.45
N ILE A 63 -6.46 19.54 -10.40
CA ILE A 63 -6.12 19.01 -11.71
C ILE A 63 -4.61 19.10 -11.88
N PHE A 64 -3.97 17.97 -12.13
CA PHE A 64 -2.58 17.84 -12.54
C PHE A 64 -2.54 17.62 -14.05
N LYS A 65 -1.84 18.51 -14.76
CA LYS A 65 -1.71 18.45 -16.21
C LYS A 65 -0.39 19.06 -16.66
N ASP A 66 0.36 18.32 -17.48
CA ASP A 66 1.59 18.77 -18.15
C ASP A 66 2.61 19.39 -17.18
N GLY A 67 2.82 18.73 -16.03
CA GLY A 67 3.75 19.17 -14.99
C GLY A 67 3.28 20.37 -14.17
N LYS A 68 2.01 20.76 -14.28
CA LYS A 68 1.38 21.84 -13.51
C LYS A 68 0.17 21.32 -12.76
N ALA A 69 -0.17 22.00 -11.67
CA ALA A 69 -1.34 21.72 -10.87
C ALA A 69 -2.20 22.99 -10.74
N ARG A 70 -3.53 22.83 -10.75
CA ARG A 70 -4.47 23.92 -10.49
C ARG A 70 -5.68 23.41 -9.72
N ALA A 71 -6.23 24.25 -8.84
CA ALA A 71 -7.47 23.97 -8.13
C ALA A 71 -8.62 24.78 -8.73
N ILE A 72 -9.79 24.16 -8.89
CA ILE A 72 -11.01 24.78 -9.37
C ILE A 72 -12.18 24.45 -8.45
N LYS A 73 -13.22 25.29 -8.50
CA LYS A 73 -14.49 25.05 -7.82
C LYS A 73 -15.36 24.12 -8.66
N GLY A 74 -16.09 23.23 -8.00
CA GLY A 74 -16.96 22.24 -8.64
C GLY A 74 -16.22 20.96 -9.02
N ILE A 75 -16.98 20.00 -9.53
CA ILE A 75 -16.50 18.69 -10.00
C ILE A 75 -16.78 18.60 -11.51
N PRO A 76 -15.75 18.56 -12.37
CA PRO A 76 -15.92 18.31 -13.80
C PRO A 76 -16.50 16.91 -14.09
N ASP A 77 -17.17 16.76 -15.23
CA ASP A 77 -17.74 15.46 -15.65
C ASP A 77 -16.64 14.43 -16.00
N ASP A 78 -15.47 14.88 -16.42
CA ASP A 78 -14.31 14.08 -16.83
C ASP A 78 -13.28 13.89 -15.69
N VAL A 79 -13.71 14.04 -14.43
CA VAL A 79 -12.81 13.88 -13.28
C VAL A 79 -12.27 12.46 -13.19
N SER A 80 -10.96 12.31 -12.97
CA SER A 80 -10.30 11.00 -12.95
C SER A 80 -10.71 10.16 -11.73
N VAL A 81 -10.92 10.84 -10.61
CA VAL A 81 -11.49 10.26 -9.38
C VAL A 81 -12.27 11.32 -8.60
N GLU A 82 -13.44 10.95 -8.10
CA GLU A 82 -14.27 11.76 -7.21
C GLU A 82 -14.37 11.07 -5.84
N LEU A 83 -14.23 11.87 -4.78
CA LEU A 83 -14.45 11.50 -3.40
C LEU A 83 -15.67 12.24 -2.88
N THR A 84 -16.73 11.50 -2.57
CA THR A 84 -17.92 12.02 -1.91
C THR A 84 -17.88 11.66 -0.44
N LEU A 85 -17.85 12.67 0.43
CA LEU A 85 -17.89 12.51 1.88
C LEU A 85 -19.28 12.80 2.41
N VAL A 86 -19.69 12.10 3.46
CA VAL A 86 -21.03 12.27 4.05
C VAL A 86 -21.28 13.71 4.54
N ASP A 87 -20.25 14.35 5.12
CA ASP A 87 -20.34 15.71 5.64
C ASP A 87 -18.96 16.41 5.78
N GLU A 88 -18.98 17.65 6.26
CA GLU A 88 -17.78 18.45 6.53
C GLU A 88 -16.91 17.89 7.67
N GLN A 89 -17.48 17.09 8.58
CA GLN A 89 -16.74 16.45 9.66
C GLN A 89 -15.89 15.29 9.11
N ALA A 90 -16.45 14.48 8.22
CA ALA A 90 -15.73 13.45 7.50
C ALA A 90 -14.59 14.06 6.65
N LEU A 91 -14.81 15.21 6.02
CA LEU A 91 -13.76 15.95 5.30
C LEU A 91 -12.61 16.37 6.23
N LYS A 92 -12.94 16.92 7.40
CA LYS A 92 -11.93 17.27 8.41
C LYS A 92 -11.16 16.04 8.90
N GLN A 93 -11.85 14.90 9.07
CA GLN A 93 -11.21 13.63 9.45
C GLN A 93 -10.24 13.17 8.36
N MET A 94 -10.64 13.14 7.10
CA MET A 94 -9.77 12.77 5.99
C MET A 94 -8.50 13.62 5.94
N ALA A 95 -8.60 14.93 6.20
CA ALA A 95 -7.45 15.85 6.17
C ALA A 95 -6.41 15.61 7.28
N ILE A 96 -6.76 14.85 8.33
CA ILE A 96 -5.88 14.60 9.49
C ILE A 96 -5.50 13.14 9.66
N LEU A 97 -6.19 12.21 8.99
CA LEU A 97 -5.92 10.78 9.10
C LEU A 97 -4.71 10.40 8.23
N PRO A 98 -3.86 9.47 8.71
CA PRO A 98 -2.87 8.82 7.86
C PRO A 98 -3.53 8.12 6.66
N PRO A 99 -2.85 7.98 5.50
CA PRO A 99 -3.48 7.42 4.30
C PRO A 99 -4.06 6.01 4.47
N ASN A 100 -3.43 5.13 5.26
CA ASN A 100 -3.98 3.79 5.60
C ASN A 100 -5.30 3.85 6.36
N GLU A 101 -5.54 4.92 7.12
CA GLU A 101 -6.77 5.11 7.89
C GLU A 101 -7.89 5.76 7.07
N ILE A 102 -7.56 6.38 5.93
CA ILE A 102 -8.58 6.92 5.01
C ILE A 102 -9.48 5.79 4.49
N LEU A 103 -8.93 4.60 4.25
CA LEU A 103 -9.70 3.42 3.86
C LEU A 103 -10.74 3.02 4.91
N LEU A 104 -10.52 3.33 6.20
CA LEU A 104 -11.51 3.09 7.25
C LEU A 104 -12.75 3.99 7.07
N LEU A 105 -12.62 5.16 6.45
CA LEU A 105 -13.77 6.02 6.14
C LEU A 105 -14.68 5.36 5.09
N LEU A 106 -14.09 4.66 4.10
CA LEU A 106 -14.85 3.85 3.14
C LEU A 106 -15.58 2.71 3.85
N LEU A 107 -14.87 1.95 4.69
CA LEU A 107 -15.48 0.84 5.45
C LEU A 107 -16.59 1.28 6.42
N LYS A 108 -16.53 2.52 6.91
CA LYS A 108 -17.54 3.10 7.81
C LYS A 108 -18.65 3.85 7.06
N ASN A 109 -18.75 3.72 5.75
CA ASN A 109 -19.72 4.44 4.90
C ASN A 109 -19.70 5.96 5.09
N LYS A 110 -18.53 6.54 5.41
CA LYS A 110 -18.35 8.00 5.55
C LYS A 110 -17.79 8.64 4.29
N MET A 111 -17.35 7.82 3.34
CA MET A 111 -16.74 8.23 2.10
C MET A 111 -17.13 7.23 1.01
N VAL A 112 -17.35 7.72 -0.21
CA VAL A 112 -17.54 6.93 -1.42
C VAL A 112 -16.57 7.45 -2.47
N THR A 113 -15.92 6.54 -3.18
CA THR A 113 -14.99 6.86 -4.28
C THR A 113 -15.62 6.45 -5.61
N ARG A 114 -15.54 7.31 -6.62
CA ARG A 114 -15.95 7.02 -8.00
C ARG A 114 -14.79 7.31 -8.96
N GLY A 115 -14.58 6.46 -9.96
CA GLY A 115 -13.44 6.56 -10.88
C GLY A 115 -12.27 5.66 -10.47
N ASN A 116 -11.07 5.93 -10.98
CA ASN A 116 -9.90 5.08 -10.74
C ASN A 116 -9.27 5.40 -9.37
N MET A 117 -9.35 4.46 -8.43
CA MET A 117 -8.86 4.64 -7.06
C MET A 117 -7.33 4.80 -6.98
N THR A 118 -6.56 4.40 -7.99
CA THR A 118 -5.10 4.61 -8.02
C THR A 118 -4.75 6.10 -8.07
N TYR A 119 -5.55 6.93 -8.74
CA TYR A 119 -5.36 8.40 -8.72
C TYR A 119 -5.55 9.00 -7.33
N LEU A 120 -6.43 8.42 -6.51
CA LEU A 120 -6.55 8.81 -5.10
C LEU A 120 -5.28 8.44 -4.32
N GLN A 121 -4.65 7.30 -4.62
CA GLN A 121 -3.40 6.92 -3.99
C GLN A 121 -2.25 7.86 -4.38
N ILE A 122 -2.16 8.29 -5.64
CA ILE A 122 -1.20 9.32 -6.06
C ILE A 122 -1.44 10.64 -5.29
N PHE A 123 -2.71 11.06 -5.17
CA PHE A 123 -3.05 12.26 -4.41
C PHE A 123 -2.67 12.14 -2.92
N ASN A 124 -2.92 10.99 -2.30
CA ASN A 124 -2.49 10.72 -0.93
C ASN A 124 -0.96 10.76 -0.80
N PHE A 125 -0.24 10.21 -1.79
CA PHE A 125 1.22 10.30 -1.84
C PHE A 125 1.68 11.76 -1.90
N PHE A 126 1.03 12.60 -2.70
CA PHE A 126 1.33 14.04 -2.76
C PHE A 126 1.03 14.78 -1.45
N ILE A 127 -0.03 14.40 -0.73
CA ILE A 127 -0.27 14.88 0.64
C ILE A 127 0.90 14.47 1.54
N SER A 128 1.34 13.21 1.48
CA SER A 128 2.48 12.71 2.26
C SER A 128 3.78 13.44 1.94
N VAL A 129 4.05 13.74 0.67
CA VAL A 129 5.23 14.54 0.26
C VAL A 129 5.22 15.92 0.95
N LEU A 130 4.06 16.56 1.09
CA LEU A 130 3.94 17.87 1.72
C LEU A 130 3.91 17.82 3.26
N LEU A 131 3.34 16.75 3.83
CA LEU A 131 3.00 16.67 5.26
C LEU A 131 3.68 15.52 6.01
N LEU A 132 4.74 14.92 5.46
CA LEU A 132 5.38 13.71 5.99
C LEU A 132 5.66 13.77 7.49
N ASN A 133 6.36 14.82 7.95
CA ASN A 133 6.72 14.97 9.36
C ASN A 133 5.50 15.04 10.28
N LYS A 134 4.42 15.68 9.81
CA LYS A 134 3.16 15.76 10.56
C LYS A 134 2.48 14.40 10.64
N GLN A 135 2.43 13.66 9.53
CA GLN A 135 1.87 12.31 9.49
C GLN A 135 2.65 11.35 10.41
N ILE A 136 3.98 11.34 10.34
CA ILE A 136 4.83 10.54 11.24
C ILE A 136 4.57 10.90 12.70
N GLY A 137 4.49 12.19 13.03
CA GLY A 137 4.16 12.65 14.37
C GLY A 137 2.80 12.17 14.87
N GLN A 138 1.77 12.17 14.01
CA GLN A 138 0.44 11.66 14.34
C GLN A 138 0.43 10.15 14.54
N ILE A 139 1.11 9.40 13.66
CA ILE A 139 1.24 7.95 13.76
C ILE A 139 1.94 7.56 15.07
N ASN A 140 3.05 8.22 15.39
CA ASN A 140 3.76 7.97 16.65
C ASN A 140 2.88 8.27 17.88
N LYS A 141 2.10 9.35 17.84
CA LYS A 141 1.16 9.68 18.92
C LYS A 141 0.08 8.61 19.08
N GLN A 142 -0.47 8.10 17.98
CA GLN A 142 -1.44 7.00 18.01
C GLN A 142 -0.81 5.73 18.58
N LYS A 143 0.42 5.39 18.16
CA LYS A 143 1.17 4.24 18.67
C LYS A 143 1.33 4.30 20.18
N THR A 144 1.76 5.44 20.71
CA THR A 144 1.89 5.65 22.16
C THR A 144 0.56 5.52 22.89
N ALA A 145 -0.52 6.07 22.33
CA ALA A 145 -1.85 5.95 22.91
C ALA A 145 -2.33 4.48 22.96
N LEU A 146 -2.11 3.73 21.88
CA LEU A 146 -2.46 2.32 21.79
C LEU A 146 -1.65 1.46 22.75
N GLU A 147 -0.34 1.71 22.88
CA GLU A 147 0.52 1.02 23.86
C GLU A 147 0.07 1.29 25.29
N LYS A 148 -0.30 2.54 25.61
CA LYS A 148 -0.87 2.89 26.91
C LYS A 148 -2.18 2.14 27.18
N GLN A 149 -3.07 2.08 26.19
CA GLN A 149 -4.33 1.34 26.31
C GLN A 149 -4.08 -0.16 26.53
N LYS A 150 -3.21 -0.78 25.73
CA LYS A 150 -2.84 -2.20 25.88
C LYS A 150 -2.27 -2.51 27.27
N ARG A 151 -1.48 -1.60 27.85
CA ARG A 151 -0.96 -1.76 29.22
C ARG A 151 -2.06 -1.69 30.29
N LEU A 152 -3.09 -0.88 30.07
CA LEU A 152 -4.24 -0.77 30.98
C LEU A 152 -5.17 -1.99 30.88
N GLU A 153 -5.28 -2.58 29.68
CA GLU A 153 -6.11 -3.75 29.38
C GLU A 153 -5.37 -5.09 29.60
N ALA A 154 -4.05 -5.05 29.84
CA ALA A 154 -3.25 -6.25 30.07
C ALA A 154 -3.75 -6.96 31.34
N PRO A 155 -3.93 -8.30 31.31
CA PRO A 155 -4.27 -9.07 32.49
C PRO A 155 -3.24 -8.79 33.60
N GLN A 156 -3.71 -8.48 34.81
CA GLN A 156 -2.84 -8.36 35.97
C GLN A 156 -2.54 -9.75 36.53
N GLY A 157 -1.25 -10.10 36.59
CA GLY A 157 -0.76 -11.38 37.12
C GLY A 157 0.23 -12.06 36.19
N ASP A 158 1.05 -12.95 36.73
CA ASP A 158 1.94 -13.79 35.93
C ASP A 158 1.09 -14.75 35.09
N ILE A 159 1.28 -14.73 33.77
CA ILE A 159 0.75 -15.78 32.91
C ILE A 159 1.51 -17.05 33.29
N PRO A 160 0.84 -18.10 33.81
CA PRO A 160 1.52 -19.34 34.14
C PRO A 160 2.24 -19.81 32.88
N VAL A 161 3.57 -19.92 32.94
CA VAL A 161 4.35 -20.55 31.86
C VAL A 161 3.97 -22.02 31.89
N LYS A 162 2.92 -22.37 31.15
CA LYS A 162 2.48 -23.75 31.01
C LYS A 162 3.65 -24.49 30.36
N LYS A 163 4.25 -25.45 31.07
CA LYS A 163 5.26 -26.34 30.47
C LYS A 163 4.62 -26.92 29.20
N ARG A 164 5.26 -26.68 28.05
CA ARG A 164 4.79 -27.22 26.77
C ARG A 164 4.84 -28.73 26.90
N GLN A 165 3.67 -29.37 26.97
CA GLN A 165 3.57 -30.81 26.88
C GLN A 165 3.34 -31.13 25.41
N LEU A 166 4.38 -31.66 24.75
CA LEU A 166 4.27 -32.12 23.38
C LEU A 166 3.43 -33.41 23.36
N LEU A 167 2.53 -33.49 22.38
CA LEU A 167 1.60 -34.62 22.26
C LEU A 167 2.31 -35.76 21.55
N LYS A 168 2.31 -36.94 22.16
CA LYS A 168 2.75 -38.18 21.52
C LYS A 168 1.63 -38.72 20.65
N ALA A 169 1.96 -39.27 19.48
CA ALA A 169 0.96 -39.90 18.64
C ALA A 169 0.35 -41.15 19.33
N GLU A 170 -0.97 -41.29 19.26
CA GLU A 170 -1.67 -42.47 19.79
C GLU A 170 -1.55 -43.68 18.85
N SER A 171 -1.37 -43.44 17.55
CA SER A 171 -1.20 -44.46 16.52
C SER A 171 -0.35 -43.94 15.35
N VAL A 172 0.16 -44.86 14.53
CA VAL A 172 0.89 -44.54 13.30
C VAL A 172 -0.05 -44.63 12.10
N ASP A 173 -0.17 -43.55 11.34
CA ASP A 173 -1.04 -43.50 10.16
C ASP A 173 -0.62 -44.49 9.06
N PRO A 174 -1.58 -45.11 8.35
CA PRO A 174 -1.28 -45.97 7.20
C PRO A 174 -0.47 -45.21 6.14
N GLY A 175 0.78 -45.64 5.92
CA GLY A 175 1.69 -45.04 4.93
C GLY A 175 2.94 -44.40 5.52
N VAL A 176 3.01 -44.20 6.84
CA VAL A 176 4.22 -43.72 7.52
C VAL A 176 5.25 -44.84 7.65
N LYS A 177 6.37 -44.73 6.92
CA LYS A 177 7.41 -45.78 6.85
C LYS A 177 8.59 -45.58 7.80
N HIS A 178 8.90 -44.33 8.16
CA HIS A 178 10.16 -43.98 8.83
C HIS A 178 10.00 -43.34 10.21
N LEU A 179 8.77 -42.94 10.59
CA LEU A 179 8.45 -42.37 11.89
C LEU A 179 7.49 -43.29 12.64
N THR A 180 7.90 -44.54 12.83
CA THR A 180 7.03 -45.62 13.34
C THR A 180 6.89 -45.64 14.86
N GLU A 181 7.75 -44.94 15.59
CA GLU A 181 7.69 -44.89 17.07
C GLU A 181 6.87 -43.71 17.58
N ASP A 182 7.01 -42.55 16.94
CA ASP A 182 6.24 -41.35 17.24
C ASP A 182 6.24 -40.38 16.03
N PRO A 183 5.23 -40.45 15.14
CA PRO A 183 5.12 -39.54 14.00
C PRO A 183 4.93 -38.07 14.37
N TYR A 184 4.54 -37.77 15.61
CA TYR A 184 4.41 -36.39 16.10
C TYR A 184 5.74 -35.81 16.60
N LEU A 185 6.79 -36.62 16.69
CA LEU A 185 8.12 -36.18 17.12
C LEU A 185 8.10 -35.51 18.50
N SER A 186 7.29 -36.02 19.44
CA SER A 186 7.05 -35.42 20.76
C SER A 186 8.28 -35.34 21.67
N ALA A 187 9.35 -36.06 21.32
CA ALA A 187 10.64 -35.99 22.00
C ALA A 187 11.48 -34.77 21.61
N TYR A 188 11.11 -34.04 20.55
CA TYR A 188 11.89 -32.92 20.03
C TYR A 188 11.13 -31.60 20.14
N ASP A 189 11.83 -30.54 20.51
CA ASP A 189 11.31 -29.17 20.48
C ASP A 189 12.21 -28.23 19.66
N LEU A 190 11.93 -26.92 19.70
CA LEU A 190 12.68 -25.93 18.91
C LEU A 190 14.15 -25.82 19.33
N GLU A 191 14.49 -26.15 20.58
CA GLU A 191 15.86 -26.12 21.10
C GLU A 191 16.73 -27.23 20.48
N ASP A 192 16.14 -28.35 20.06
CA ASP A 192 16.83 -29.43 19.35
C ASP A 192 17.20 -29.07 17.91
N PHE A 193 16.65 -27.97 17.37
CA PHE A 193 16.87 -27.53 16.00
C PHE A 193 17.41 -26.09 15.93
N PRO A 194 18.70 -25.85 16.23
CA PRO A 194 19.29 -24.50 16.23
C PRO A 194 19.07 -23.71 14.95
N ARG A 195 19.05 -24.40 13.79
CA ARG A 195 18.75 -23.82 12.47
C ARG A 195 17.33 -23.27 12.40
N LEU A 196 16.34 -24.06 12.81
CA LEU A 196 14.93 -23.65 12.82
C LEU A 196 14.68 -22.55 13.83
N LYS A 197 15.32 -22.64 15.00
CA LYS A 197 15.30 -21.59 16.02
C LYS A 197 15.78 -20.26 15.45
N GLY A 198 16.89 -20.25 14.72
CA GLY A 198 17.39 -19.06 14.02
C GLY A 198 16.37 -18.45 13.05
N PHE A 199 15.66 -19.26 12.26
CA PHE A 199 14.62 -18.76 11.36
C PHE A 199 13.41 -18.16 12.09
N VAL A 200 12.98 -18.81 13.18
CA VAL A 200 11.90 -18.30 14.04
C VAL A 200 12.31 -16.96 14.66
N ASP A 201 13.53 -16.87 15.18
CA ASP A 201 14.06 -15.64 15.78
C ASP A 201 14.11 -14.51 14.74
N ILE A 202 14.59 -14.78 13.52
CA ILE A 202 14.61 -13.80 12.43
C ILE A 202 13.18 -13.35 12.09
N HIS A 203 12.23 -14.27 11.96
CA HIS A 203 10.83 -13.95 11.63
C HIS A 203 10.18 -13.01 12.65
N PHE A 204 10.49 -13.15 13.95
CA PHE A 204 9.91 -12.33 15.01
C PHE A 204 10.71 -11.07 15.36
N SER A 205 12.00 -11.01 15.03
CA SER A 205 12.86 -9.88 15.39
C SER A 205 13.10 -8.90 14.25
N GLN A 206 13.04 -9.35 12.99
CA GLN A 206 13.29 -8.49 11.85
C GLN A 206 12.01 -7.87 11.32
N LYS A 207 12.05 -6.56 11.05
CA LYS A 207 10.97 -5.90 10.33
C LYS A 207 11.00 -6.38 8.86
N PRO A 208 9.87 -6.83 8.30
CA PRO A 208 9.85 -7.21 6.90
C PRO A 208 10.11 -6.01 5.99
N ALA A 209 10.67 -6.25 4.80
CA ALA A 209 10.98 -5.21 3.82
C ALA A 209 10.21 -5.43 2.52
N ILE A 210 9.80 -4.34 1.87
CA ILE A 210 9.25 -4.40 0.51
C ILE A 210 10.33 -4.89 -0.45
N CYS A 211 9.95 -5.80 -1.36
CA CYS A 211 10.82 -6.24 -2.45
C CYS A 211 10.17 -5.87 -3.78
N ILE A 212 10.83 -4.97 -4.51
CA ILE A 212 10.33 -4.47 -5.80
C ILE A 212 10.80 -5.30 -7.00
N GLU A 213 11.62 -6.34 -6.81
CA GLU A 213 12.21 -7.15 -7.89
C GLU A 213 11.15 -7.65 -8.88
N ARG A 214 10.13 -8.36 -8.37
CA ARG A 214 9.02 -8.84 -9.20
C ARG A 214 8.33 -7.68 -9.92
N ALA A 215 8.00 -6.62 -9.19
CA ALA A 215 7.27 -5.48 -9.73
C ALA A 215 8.03 -4.80 -10.87
N ALA A 216 9.35 -4.62 -10.71
CA ALA A 216 10.23 -4.08 -11.75
C ALA A 216 10.27 -5.00 -12.98
N ILE A 217 10.61 -6.29 -12.81
CA ILE A 217 10.74 -7.24 -13.93
C ILE A 217 9.43 -7.38 -14.72
N MET A 218 8.30 -7.45 -14.02
CA MET A 218 6.98 -7.53 -14.65
C MET A 218 6.67 -6.24 -15.42
N THR A 219 6.91 -5.07 -14.81
CA THR A 219 6.63 -3.78 -15.46
C THR A 219 7.47 -3.58 -16.71
N ASP A 220 8.77 -3.88 -16.65
CA ASP A 220 9.65 -3.76 -17.81
C ASP A 220 9.15 -4.63 -18.97
N TRP A 221 8.75 -5.88 -18.68
CA TRP A 221 8.21 -6.78 -19.70
C TRP A 221 6.92 -6.24 -20.32
N PHE A 222 5.97 -5.76 -19.52
CA PHE A 222 4.72 -5.24 -20.04
C PHE A 222 4.87 -3.87 -20.74
N LYS A 223 5.89 -3.06 -20.39
CA LYS A 223 6.25 -1.86 -21.15
C LYS A 223 6.75 -2.20 -22.55
N GLU A 224 7.55 -3.25 -22.66
CA GLU A 224 8.11 -3.71 -23.94
C GLU A 224 7.08 -4.45 -24.81
N ASN A 225 6.19 -5.22 -24.19
CA ASN A 225 5.31 -6.17 -24.89
C ASN A 225 3.83 -5.76 -24.90
N GLY A 226 3.48 -4.65 -24.24
CA GLY A 226 2.11 -4.17 -24.08
C GLY A 226 1.27 -5.01 -23.10
N PHE A 227 0.21 -4.40 -22.56
CA PHE A 227 -0.69 -5.08 -21.61
C PHE A 227 -1.87 -5.75 -22.32
N GLU A 228 -2.78 -5.00 -22.95
CA GLU A 228 -3.94 -5.60 -23.64
C GLU A 228 -3.65 -6.07 -25.05
N THR A 229 -2.72 -5.40 -25.73
CA THR A 229 -2.27 -5.73 -27.08
C THR A 229 -0.77 -5.93 -27.10
N ASP A 230 -0.30 -6.76 -28.01
CA ASP A 230 1.12 -6.91 -28.33
C ASP A 230 1.67 -5.68 -29.09
N PRO A 231 2.98 -5.62 -29.37
CA PRO A 231 3.58 -4.51 -30.10
C PRO A 231 3.04 -4.29 -31.53
N ASP A 232 2.44 -5.31 -32.13
CA ASP A 232 1.81 -5.24 -33.46
C ASP A 232 0.33 -4.80 -33.37
N GLY A 233 -0.17 -4.52 -32.16
CA GLY A 233 -1.54 -4.09 -31.89
C GLY A 233 -2.56 -5.22 -31.84
N LYS A 234 -2.12 -6.49 -31.86
CA LYS A 234 -3.01 -7.64 -31.76
C LYS A 234 -3.35 -7.90 -30.28
N PRO A 235 -4.62 -8.19 -29.93
CA PRO A 235 -4.99 -8.53 -28.57
C PRO A 235 -4.24 -9.76 -28.06
N TRP A 236 -3.75 -9.68 -26.83
CA TRP A 236 -3.16 -10.81 -26.14
C TRP A 236 -4.22 -11.87 -25.82
N GLU A 237 -3.86 -13.15 -25.95
CA GLU A 237 -4.59 -14.20 -25.25
C GLU A 237 -4.18 -14.15 -23.76
N PRO A 238 -5.13 -13.96 -22.81
CA PRO A 238 -4.79 -13.69 -21.42
C PRO A 238 -3.91 -14.74 -20.74
N VAL A 239 -4.09 -16.03 -21.02
CA VAL A 239 -3.30 -17.11 -20.40
C VAL A 239 -1.87 -17.11 -20.95
N LEU A 240 -1.70 -16.97 -22.26
CA LEU A 240 -0.38 -16.87 -22.90
C LEU A 240 0.36 -15.60 -22.46
N ARG A 241 -0.33 -14.46 -22.34
CA ARG A 241 0.24 -13.23 -21.79
C ARG A 241 0.84 -13.47 -20.40
N GLN A 242 0.09 -14.11 -19.51
CA GLN A 242 0.56 -14.45 -18.17
C GLN A 242 1.69 -15.50 -18.22
N GLY A 243 1.62 -16.47 -19.13
CA GLY A 243 2.68 -17.46 -19.34
C GLY A 243 4.00 -16.83 -19.78
N TYR A 244 3.98 -15.90 -20.73
CA TYR A 244 5.17 -15.17 -21.19
C TYR A 244 5.72 -14.23 -20.11
N ALA A 245 4.85 -13.49 -19.41
CA ALA A 245 5.27 -12.65 -18.30
C ALA A 245 5.92 -13.46 -17.16
N LEU A 246 5.32 -14.62 -16.80
CA LEU A 246 5.88 -15.54 -15.82
C LEU A 246 7.22 -16.12 -16.29
N LYS A 247 7.34 -16.51 -17.57
CA LYS A 247 8.61 -16.98 -18.14
C LYS A 247 9.70 -15.91 -17.97
N ASN A 248 9.43 -14.68 -18.40
CA ASN A 248 10.38 -13.57 -18.26
C ASN A 248 10.73 -13.29 -16.78
N LEU A 249 9.75 -13.38 -15.88
CA LEU A 249 9.98 -13.26 -14.44
C LEU A 249 10.95 -14.35 -13.95
N LEU A 250 10.71 -15.61 -14.28
CA LEU A 250 11.55 -16.73 -13.85
C LEU A 250 12.96 -16.69 -14.47
N GLU A 251 13.09 -16.20 -15.70
CA GLU A 251 14.39 -16.05 -16.40
C GLU A 251 15.28 -14.95 -15.79
N LYS A 252 14.68 -13.88 -15.26
CA LYS A 252 15.41 -12.69 -14.75
C LYS A 252 15.55 -12.64 -13.23
N ARG A 253 14.66 -13.32 -12.52
CA ARG A 253 14.62 -13.27 -11.05
C ARG A 253 15.88 -13.89 -10.44
N LYS A 254 16.38 -13.26 -9.36
CA LYS A 254 17.57 -13.76 -8.67
C LYS A 254 17.25 -15.10 -7.98
N ALA A 255 17.93 -16.16 -8.40
CA ALA A 255 17.91 -17.43 -7.70
C ALA A 255 18.72 -17.30 -6.40
N ILE A 256 18.05 -17.45 -5.26
CA ILE A 256 18.65 -17.30 -3.93
C ILE A 256 18.39 -18.56 -3.12
N ILE A 257 19.44 -19.05 -2.47
CA ILE A 257 19.37 -19.96 -1.34
C ILE A 257 19.86 -19.13 -0.16
N ARG A 258 19.00 -18.87 0.83
CA ARG A 258 19.43 -18.04 1.97
C ARG A 258 20.41 -18.81 2.83
N LYS A 259 21.10 -18.08 3.69
CA LYS A 259 21.95 -18.70 4.69
C LYS A 259 21.13 -19.70 5.49
N ASP A 260 21.69 -20.88 5.71
CA ASP A 260 21.11 -21.96 6.49
C ASP A 260 19.84 -22.61 5.89
N ASP A 261 19.33 -22.17 4.73
CA ASP A 261 18.23 -22.87 4.04
C ASP A 261 18.70 -24.25 3.55
N LEU A 262 17.90 -25.29 3.81
CA LEU A 262 18.09 -26.64 3.25
C LEU A 262 17.34 -26.83 1.92
N ILE A 263 16.35 -25.98 1.65
CA ILE A 263 15.53 -25.98 0.45
C ILE A 263 15.87 -24.73 -0.35
N ALA A 264 16.15 -24.91 -1.64
CA ALA A 264 16.44 -23.78 -2.51
C ALA A 264 15.20 -22.97 -2.84
N GLY A 265 15.36 -21.64 -2.92
CA GLY A 265 14.35 -20.73 -3.43
C GLY A 265 13.79 -19.78 -2.38
N THR A 266 13.64 -18.52 -2.77
CA THR A 266 12.92 -17.48 -2.03
C THR A 266 11.85 -16.88 -2.93
N THR A 267 10.95 -16.07 -2.38
CA THR A 267 10.00 -15.22 -3.14
C THR A 267 10.46 -13.77 -3.28
N THR A 268 11.54 -13.38 -2.58
CA THR A 268 12.11 -12.03 -2.62
C THR A 268 13.63 -12.03 -2.50
N THR A 269 14.26 -10.88 -2.78
CA THR A 269 15.70 -10.65 -2.55
C THR A 269 16.04 -10.19 -1.13
N LYS A 270 15.04 -10.09 -0.24
CA LYS A 270 15.18 -9.65 1.15
C LYS A 270 15.15 -10.84 2.10
N GLU A 271 15.77 -10.72 3.27
CA GLU A 271 15.80 -11.79 4.28
C GLU A 271 14.38 -12.18 4.73
N ILE A 272 13.61 -11.17 5.15
CA ILE A 272 12.16 -11.24 5.38
C ILE A 272 11.51 -10.22 4.43
N GLY A 273 11.12 -10.68 3.24
CA GLY A 273 10.60 -9.79 2.20
C GLY A 273 9.13 -9.95 1.89
N VAL A 274 8.51 -8.86 1.45
CA VAL A 274 7.14 -8.79 0.94
C VAL A 274 7.19 -8.50 -0.57
N PRO A 275 6.85 -9.47 -1.44
CA PRO A 275 6.80 -9.23 -2.88
C PRO A 275 5.62 -8.33 -3.26
N LEU A 276 5.79 -7.49 -4.27
CA LEU A 276 4.74 -6.63 -4.80
C LEU A 276 4.14 -7.14 -6.11
N TYR A 277 2.81 -6.99 -6.21
CA TYR A 277 1.99 -7.37 -7.36
C TYR A 277 1.30 -6.13 -7.94
N PRO A 278 2.00 -5.30 -8.73
CA PRO A 278 1.43 -4.08 -9.27
C PRO A 278 0.32 -4.36 -10.31
N ASP A 279 0.38 -5.52 -10.96
CA ASP A 279 -0.64 -6.15 -11.80
C ASP A 279 -1.92 -6.56 -11.06
N ALA A 280 -1.92 -6.47 -9.73
CA ALA A 280 -3.09 -6.70 -8.89
C ALA A 280 -3.40 -5.45 -8.06
N GLN A 281 -3.16 -5.48 -6.75
CA GLN A 281 -3.49 -4.38 -5.83
C GLN A 281 -2.24 -3.68 -5.27
N GLY A 282 -1.05 -3.94 -5.83
CA GLY A 282 0.21 -3.36 -5.35
C GLY A 282 0.24 -1.83 -5.42
N THR A 283 -0.45 -1.23 -6.39
CA THR A 283 -0.59 0.23 -6.56
C THR A 283 -1.35 0.89 -5.41
N LEU A 284 -2.10 0.14 -4.59
CA LEU A 284 -2.73 0.69 -3.38
C LEU A 284 -1.73 1.16 -2.34
N LEU A 285 -0.49 0.65 -2.39
CA LEU A 285 0.59 1.10 -1.50
C LEU A 285 1.09 2.51 -1.82
N TRP A 286 0.78 3.03 -3.02
CA TRP A 286 1.36 4.28 -3.52
C TRP A 286 1.16 5.45 -2.57
N GLY A 287 -0.05 5.59 -2.01
CA GLY A 287 -0.39 6.67 -1.06
C GLY A 287 0.42 6.63 0.25
N GLU A 288 1.08 5.52 0.54
CA GLU A 288 1.75 5.27 1.81
C GLU A 288 3.25 5.04 1.67
N LEU A 289 3.83 5.13 0.47
CA LEU A 289 5.25 4.83 0.25
C LEU A 289 6.20 5.50 1.26
N LEU A 290 5.90 6.75 1.67
CA LEU A 290 6.71 7.50 2.63
C LEU A 290 6.39 7.20 4.11
N THR A 291 5.20 6.67 4.40
CA THR A 291 4.73 6.40 5.77
C THR A 291 4.74 4.91 6.12
N LEU A 292 4.99 4.05 5.14
CA LEU A 292 4.98 2.59 5.24
C LEU A 292 5.84 2.02 6.39
N PRO A 293 7.08 2.51 6.64
CA PRO A 293 7.92 2.01 7.73
C PRO A 293 7.38 2.36 9.13
N TYR A 294 6.43 3.29 9.21
CA TYR A 294 5.89 3.82 10.45
C TYR A 294 4.52 3.24 10.81
N ARG A 295 3.90 2.41 9.96
CA ARG A 295 2.57 1.83 10.22
C ARG A 295 2.50 1.19 11.61
N ASN A 296 1.36 1.37 12.27
CA ASN A 296 1.09 0.71 13.55
C ASN A 296 0.95 -0.81 13.42
N LEU A 297 0.40 -1.27 12.29
CA LEU A 297 0.22 -2.68 11.96
C LEU A 297 0.97 -2.99 10.68
N ASN A 298 1.72 -4.10 10.69
CA ASN A 298 2.50 -4.58 9.54
C ASN A 298 3.35 -3.48 8.89
N PRO A 299 4.24 -2.79 9.64
CA PRO A 299 5.18 -1.86 9.05
C PRO A 299 6.20 -2.60 8.20
N TYR A 300 6.56 -1.99 7.07
CA TYR A 300 7.56 -2.56 6.16
C TYR A 300 8.66 -1.54 5.89
N ASP A 301 9.91 -1.99 5.95
CA ASP A 301 11.03 -1.17 5.49
C ASP A 301 11.01 -1.06 3.96
N ILE A 302 11.36 0.13 3.47
CA ILE A 302 11.46 0.44 2.05
C ILE A 302 12.49 1.56 1.89
N THR A 303 13.39 1.44 0.91
CA THR A 303 14.44 2.45 0.70
C THR A 303 13.96 3.62 -0.14
N ALA A 304 14.70 4.73 -0.13
CA ALA A 304 14.38 5.89 -0.95
C ALA A 304 14.45 5.57 -2.45
N GLU A 305 15.39 4.72 -2.86
CA GLU A 305 15.54 4.24 -4.24
C GLU A 305 14.36 3.37 -4.66
N GLU A 306 13.86 2.51 -3.76
CA GLU A 306 12.68 1.70 -4.02
C GLU A 306 11.41 2.56 -4.14
N ILE A 307 11.27 3.59 -3.31
CA ILE A 307 10.17 4.57 -3.41
C ILE A 307 10.24 5.30 -4.75
N ASP A 308 11.44 5.74 -5.15
CA ASP A 308 11.67 6.44 -6.42
C ASP A 308 11.30 5.56 -7.62
N GLN A 309 11.77 4.31 -7.65
CA GLN A 309 11.40 3.33 -8.68
C GLN A 309 9.90 3.05 -8.71
N LEU A 310 9.27 2.85 -7.55
CA LEU A 310 7.83 2.57 -7.49
C LEU A 310 7.00 3.74 -8.02
N HIS A 311 7.34 4.97 -7.63
CA HIS A 311 6.58 6.15 -7.98
C HIS A 311 6.83 6.63 -9.42
N HIS A 312 8.08 6.64 -9.88
CA HIS A 312 8.45 7.25 -11.16
C HIS A 312 8.43 6.27 -12.33
N ASN A 313 8.58 4.97 -12.09
CA ASN A 313 8.75 3.96 -13.13
C ASN A 313 7.68 2.87 -13.07
N ILE A 314 7.54 2.20 -11.93
CA ILE A 314 6.74 0.97 -11.84
C ILE A 314 5.24 1.29 -11.84
N PHE A 315 4.73 1.94 -10.80
CA PHE A 315 3.30 2.11 -10.64
C PHE A 315 2.60 2.94 -11.74
N PRO A 316 3.21 3.97 -12.37
CA PRO A 316 2.56 4.72 -13.45
C PRO A 316 2.07 3.87 -14.61
N PHE A 317 2.76 2.78 -14.92
CA PHE A 317 2.38 1.87 -16.01
C PHE A 317 1.07 1.13 -15.74
N TRP A 318 0.71 0.94 -14.48
CA TRP A 318 -0.43 0.12 -14.03
C TRP A 318 -1.71 0.93 -13.76
N ILE A 319 -1.81 2.13 -14.35
CA ILE A 319 -2.96 3.04 -14.19
C ILE A 319 -3.84 3.05 -15.44
#